data_AF-A0AAU9Y2Q0-F1
#
_entry.id   AF-A0AAU9Y2Q0-F1
#
_cell.length_a   1.000
_cell.length_b   1.000
_cell.length_c   1.000
_cell.angle_alpha   90.00
_cell.angle_beta   90.00
_cell.angle_gamma   90.00
#
_symmetry.space_group_name_H-M   'P 1'
#
loop_
_entity.id
_entity.type
_entity.pdbx_description
1 polymer ?
#
loop_
_entity_poly.entity_id
_entity_poly.type
_entity_poly.pdbx_seq_one_letter_code
_entity_poly.pdbx_strand_id
1 'polypeptide(L)'
;CVPFDFIFSLNSSFLAKTLDDCRVIQFKAGTKNKILTKHVIRSEQTKDKNICGFKCYFEPNCVSYNYGPLGDGTFTCQLSNRTHLQNSCESNPCVSNSTCQAGFGSHGYRCICSDGYEGELCQRDIDECNDGSHDCHFAADCTNTAGSFDCSCQSGHLGDGRHFCSDNWKKVNIDPVCFGTKDDDHGTFHIQEAGQIYAFKLVHTSGSVTCVSILAISTKWGCSLPIYGNHNLMTVITNSNKTVLPLAEFLKGNDSTYYTYQLDGADFNSTTLAFKLLPTPLVVSVGQQFQLWYAHDLVNYTEYNNDGKTCADVYALYHLHG
;
A
#
# COMPACT_ATOMS: atom_id res chain seq x y z
N CYS A 1 -2.40 34.71 15.24
CA CYS A 1 -3.58 34.61 16.12
C CYS A 1 -3.31 35.36 17.39
N VAL A 2 -3.97 36.49 17.63
CA VAL A 2 -3.68 37.30 18.83
C VAL A 2 -4.95 37.44 19.67
N PRO A 3 -5.02 36.75 20.81
CA PRO A 3 -5.74 37.25 21.95
C PRO A 3 -4.70 37.80 22.95
N PHE A 4 -4.49 39.13 22.90
CA PHE A 4 -3.77 39.98 23.88
C PHE A 4 -2.29 39.65 24.25
N ASP A 5 -1.41 40.61 23.94
CA ASP A 5 -0.21 41.05 24.68
C ASP A 5 1.06 40.20 24.86
N PHE A 6 1.32 39.16 24.08
CA PHE A 6 2.69 38.58 24.01
C PHE A 6 3.14 38.30 22.58
N ILE A 7 4.00 39.19 22.05
CA ILE A 7 4.74 38.97 20.80
C ILE A 7 6.04 38.24 21.16
N PHE A 8 6.14 36.95 20.82
CA PHE A 8 7.43 36.31 20.58
C PHE A 8 7.54 35.97 19.09
N SER A 9 8.65 36.44 18.50
CA SER A 9 9.13 36.06 17.18
C SER A 9 9.32 34.55 17.11
N LEU A 10 8.55 33.86 16.28
CA LEU A 10 8.77 32.46 15.92
C LEU A 10 8.94 32.32 14.41
N ASN A 11 9.91 31.49 14.03
CA ASN A 11 10.32 31.17 12.67
C ASN A 11 9.16 30.71 11.77
N SER A 12 9.32 30.98 10.49
CA SER A 12 8.30 31.10 9.43
C SER A 12 7.64 29.80 8.93
N SER A 13 7.47 28.76 9.76
CA SER A 13 6.80 27.50 9.33
C SER A 13 5.49 27.19 10.07
N PHE A 14 5.12 27.96 11.10
CA PHE A 14 3.90 27.76 11.91
C PHE A 14 3.01 29.02 11.97
N LEU A 15 2.92 29.77 10.88
CA LEU A 15 1.97 30.88 10.80
C LEU A 15 0.57 30.32 10.50
N ALA A 16 -0.38 30.57 11.40
CA ALA A 16 -1.80 30.37 11.14
C ALA A 16 -2.18 31.05 9.81
N LYS A 17 -2.69 30.28 8.85
CA LYS A 17 -2.89 30.76 7.48
C LYS A 17 -4.20 31.55 7.35
N THR A 18 -5.18 31.28 8.21
CA THR A 18 -6.48 31.97 8.26
C THR A 18 -6.90 32.30 9.70
N LEU A 19 -7.95 33.12 9.87
CA LEU A 19 -8.54 33.41 11.19
C LEU A 19 -9.16 32.15 11.83
N ASP A 20 -9.54 31.16 11.02
CA ASP A 20 -10.17 29.90 11.47
C ASP A 20 -9.18 28.95 12.15
N ASP A 21 -7.89 29.09 11.86
CA ASP A 21 -6.82 28.39 12.57
C ASP A 21 -6.56 28.96 13.97
N CYS A 22 -7.15 30.12 14.28
CA CYS A 22 -6.94 30.78 15.55
C CYS A 22 -7.81 30.20 16.64
N ARG A 23 -7.17 29.93 17.80
CA ARG A 23 -7.88 29.60 19.01
C ARG A 23 -8.55 30.85 19.59
N VAL A 24 -9.88 30.86 19.59
CA VAL A 24 -10.72 31.98 20.04
C VAL A 24 -11.59 31.49 21.20
N ILE A 25 -11.06 31.61 22.42
CA ILE A 25 -11.81 31.30 23.65
C ILE A 25 -11.98 32.58 24.47
N GLN A 26 -13.23 32.93 24.78
CA GLN A 26 -13.57 34.00 25.69
C GLN A 26 -14.18 33.44 26.98
N PHE A 27 -13.43 33.49 28.07
CA PHE A 27 -13.91 33.06 29.39
C PHE A 27 -14.83 34.12 29.99
N LYS A 28 -16.15 33.86 29.95
CA LYS A 28 -17.15 34.70 30.61
C LYS A 28 -17.12 34.52 32.13
N ALA A 29 -17.72 35.47 32.86
CA ALA A 29 -17.89 35.34 34.31
C ALA A 29 -18.63 34.05 34.65
N GLY A 30 -18.08 33.26 35.58
CA GLY A 30 -18.67 32.00 36.01
C GLY A 30 -19.96 32.22 36.80
N THR A 31 -20.85 31.23 36.74
CA THR A 31 -22.09 31.23 37.53
C THR A 31 -21.77 30.85 38.98
N LYS A 32 -22.05 31.75 39.93
CA LYS A 32 -21.79 31.49 41.36
C LYS A 32 -22.49 30.22 41.82
N ASN A 33 -21.80 29.44 42.65
CA ASN A 33 -22.31 28.22 43.29
C ASN A 33 -22.80 27.13 42.30
N LYS A 34 -22.30 27.13 41.06
CA LYS A 34 -22.55 26.06 40.09
C LYS A 34 -21.23 25.48 39.60
N ILE A 35 -21.25 24.18 39.34
CA ILE A 35 -20.15 23.45 38.74
C ILE A 35 -20.66 22.73 37.50
N LEU A 36 -19.87 22.73 36.43
CA LEU A 36 -20.15 21.90 35.26
C LEU A 36 -19.71 20.47 35.57
N THR A 37 -20.63 19.52 35.49
CA THR A 37 -20.38 18.09 35.75
C THR A 37 -20.45 17.29 34.44
N LYS A 38 -19.84 16.10 34.40
CA LYS A 38 -19.82 15.14 33.26
C LYS A 38 -18.95 15.47 32.03
N HIS A 39 -18.41 16.68 31.93
CA HIS A 39 -17.57 17.11 30.79
C HIS A 39 -16.17 17.55 31.22
N VAL A 40 -15.75 17.19 32.43
CA VAL A 40 -14.40 17.49 32.93
C VAL A 40 -13.41 16.57 32.23
N ILE A 41 -12.46 17.15 31.50
CA ILE A 41 -11.43 16.42 30.75
C ILE A 41 -10.11 16.32 31.53
N ARG A 42 -9.87 17.25 32.46
CA ARG A 42 -8.66 17.29 33.29
C ARG A 42 -8.97 18.03 34.59
N SER A 43 -8.39 17.58 35.70
CA SER A 43 -8.49 18.24 37.00
C SER A 43 -7.10 18.48 37.59
N GLU A 44 -6.89 19.66 38.13
CA GLU A 44 -5.63 20.09 38.72
C GLU A 44 -5.86 21.05 39.89
N GLN A 45 -4.79 21.37 40.61
CA GLN A 45 -4.82 22.34 41.70
C GLN A 45 -4.01 23.58 41.33
N THR A 46 -4.61 24.76 41.49
CA THR A 46 -3.92 26.05 41.35
C THR A 46 -4.63 27.09 42.17
N LYS A 47 -3.87 27.91 42.91
CA LYS A 47 -4.40 29.05 43.69
C LYS A 47 -4.67 30.29 42.84
N ASP A 48 -4.24 30.28 41.58
CA ASP A 48 -4.45 31.37 40.63
C ASP A 48 -5.46 30.94 39.55
N LYS A 49 -6.54 31.70 39.45
CA LYS A 49 -7.59 31.54 38.45
C LYS A 49 -7.08 31.78 37.03
N ASN A 50 -6.17 32.73 36.84
CA ASN A 50 -5.61 33.05 35.53
C ASN A 50 -4.79 31.88 35.01
N ILE A 51 -4.01 31.23 35.88
CA ILE A 51 -3.30 29.99 35.54
C ILE A 51 -4.28 28.91 35.08
N CYS A 52 -5.42 28.73 35.75
CA CYS A 52 -6.44 27.78 35.31
C CYS A 52 -6.97 28.10 33.89
N GLY A 53 -7.22 29.39 33.62
CA GLY A 53 -7.61 29.87 32.29
C GLY A 53 -6.56 29.62 31.22
N PHE A 54 -5.28 29.89 31.51
CA PHE A 54 -4.17 29.60 30.61
C PHE A 54 -4.05 28.10 30.34
N LYS A 55 -4.17 27.26 31.36
CA LYS A 55 -4.15 25.80 31.19
C LYS A 55 -5.27 25.33 30.27
N CYS A 56 -6.47 25.88 30.41
CA CYS A 56 -7.56 25.62 29.46
C CYS A 56 -7.18 26.08 28.04
N TYR A 57 -6.66 27.31 27.90
CA TYR A 57 -6.24 27.87 26.61
C TYR A 57 -5.12 27.10 25.90
N PHE A 58 -4.33 26.28 26.60
CA PHE A 58 -3.31 25.42 25.99
C PHE A 58 -3.75 23.96 25.86
N GLU A 59 -4.75 23.50 26.61
CA GLU A 59 -5.33 22.16 26.51
C GLU A 59 -6.21 22.07 25.24
N PRO A 60 -5.87 21.28 24.21
CA PRO A 60 -6.51 21.31 22.89
C PRO A 60 -8.03 21.19 22.89
N ASN A 61 -8.59 20.41 23.82
CA ASN A 61 -10.02 20.13 23.88
C ASN A 61 -10.78 20.98 24.93
N CYS A 62 -10.12 21.94 25.58
CA CYS A 62 -10.76 22.74 26.62
C CYS A 62 -11.45 23.99 26.06
N VAL A 63 -12.69 24.25 26.47
CA VAL A 63 -13.45 25.47 26.13
C VAL A 63 -14.04 26.18 27.35
N SER A 64 -14.03 25.53 28.52
CA SER A 64 -14.40 26.16 29.80
C SER A 64 -13.68 25.49 30.97
N TYR A 65 -13.75 26.08 32.16
CA TYR A 65 -13.20 25.47 33.36
C TYR A 65 -14.03 25.80 34.61
N ASN A 66 -14.11 24.86 35.55
CA ASN A 66 -14.53 25.15 36.91
C ASN A 66 -13.34 25.67 37.72
N TYR A 67 -13.58 26.67 38.56
CA TYR A 67 -12.58 27.18 39.50
C TYR A 67 -13.24 27.57 40.82
N GLY A 68 -12.67 27.12 41.94
CA GLY A 68 -13.16 27.47 43.26
C GLY A 68 -12.46 26.73 44.39
N PRO A 69 -12.66 27.17 45.64
CA PRO A 69 -12.13 26.50 46.82
C PRO A 69 -12.86 25.17 47.08
N LEU A 70 -12.10 24.15 47.46
CA LEU A 70 -12.56 22.91 48.06
C LEU A 70 -12.74 23.11 49.58
N GLY A 71 -13.42 22.17 50.24
CA GLY A 71 -13.71 22.25 51.68
C GLY A 71 -12.46 22.29 52.59
N ASP A 72 -11.29 21.95 52.07
CA ASP A 72 -9.99 21.99 52.74
C ASP A 72 -9.18 23.28 52.49
N GLY A 73 -9.74 24.24 51.75
CA GLY A 73 -9.08 25.51 51.39
C GLY A 73 -8.13 25.43 50.19
N THR A 74 -8.00 24.26 49.55
CA THR A 74 -7.30 24.15 48.26
C THR A 74 -8.18 24.65 47.11
N PHE A 75 -7.59 25.14 46.02
CA PHE A 75 -8.36 25.61 44.86
C PHE A 75 -8.29 24.60 43.73
N THR A 76 -9.46 24.13 43.30
CA THR A 76 -9.59 23.20 42.17
C THR A 76 -9.68 23.97 40.85
N CYS A 77 -9.05 23.41 39.83
CA CYS A 77 -9.12 23.83 38.45
C CYS A 77 -9.52 22.61 37.61
N GLN A 78 -10.74 22.61 37.07
CA GLN A 78 -11.24 21.51 36.25
C GLN A 78 -11.50 21.99 34.84
N LEU A 79 -10.72 21.51 33.89
CA LEU A 79 -10.84 21.84 32.48
C LEU A 79 -12.00 21.05 31.86
N SER A 80 -12.75 21.66 30.95
CA SER A 80 -13.91 21.03 30.31
C SER A 80 -13.97 21.27 28.81
N ASN A 81 -14.39 20.25 28.06
CA ASN A 81 -14.62 20.31 26.62
C ASN A 81 -15.99 20.86 26.22
N ARG A 82 -16.74 21.43 27.17
CA ARG A 82 -18.06 21.98 26.92
C ARG A 82 -18.24 23.28 27.69
N THR A 83 -19.09 24.17 27.21
CA THR A 83 -19.56 25.35 27.96
C THR A 83 -20.91 25.05 28.63
N HIS A 84 -21.40 25.95 29.50
CA HIS A 84 -22.75 25.80 30.07
C HIS A 84 -23.89 25.88 29.04
N LEU A 85 -23.61 26.29 27.79
CA LEU A 85 -24.59 26.43 26.72
C LEU A 85 -24.49 25.29 25.70
N GLN A 86 -23.27 24.94 25.28
CA GLN A 86 -23.04 24.07 24.12
C GLN A 86 -21.59 23.58 24.05
N ASN A 87 -21.37 22.44 23.36
CA ASN A 87 -20.09 22.11 22.73
C ASN A 87 -20.28 22.20 21.20
N SER A 88 -19.50 23.03 20.52
CA SER A 88 -19.61 23.26 19.08
C SER A 88 -19.37 22.01 18.22
N CYS A 89 -18.74 20.97 18.78
CA CYS A 89 -18.53 19.69 18.12
C CYS A 89 -19.65 18.65 18.33
N GLU A 90 -20.71 18.94 19.10
CA GLU A 90 -21.77 17.97 19.38
C GLU A 90 -22.61 17.55 18.17
N SER A 91 -22.70 18.41 17.15
CA SER A 91 -23.45 18.14 15.93
C SER A 91 -22.66 17.36 14.87
N ASN A 92 -21.42 16.95 15.16
CA ASN A 92 -20.49 16.34 14.21
C ASN A 92 -20.41 17.15 12.89
N PRO A 93 -19.99 18.43 12.94
CA PRO A 93 -20.00 19.29 11.75
C PRO A 93 -18.97 18.88 10.68
N CYS A 94 -17.92 18.15 11.07
CA CYS A 94 -16.85 17.73 10.16
C CYS A 94 -17.20 16.41 9.46
N VAL A 95 -16.65 16.19 8.25
CA VAL A 95 -16.83 14.93 7.51
C VAL A 95 -16.29 13.72 8.29
N SER A 96 -16.88 12.54 8.08
CA SER A 96 -16.46 11.27 8.67
C SER A 96 -14.94 11.07 8.57
N ASN A 97 -14.34 10.52 9.63
CA ASN A 97 -12.89 10.33 9.81
C ASN A 97 -12.04 11.58 10.07
N SER A 98 -12.62 12.79 10.06
CA SER A 98 -11.92 14.00 10.53
C SER A 98 -12.15 14.26 12.03
N THR A 99 -11.31 15.10 12.63
CA THR A 99 -11.40 15.44 14.07
C THR A 99 -11.96 16.85 14.28
N CYS A 100 -13.10 16.96 14.97
CA CYS A 100 -13.63 18.26 15.38
C CYS A 100 -12.92 18.78 16.63
N GLN A 101 -12.45 20.03 16.60
CA GLN A 101 -11.82 20.70 17.72
C GLN A 101 -12.56 22.00 18.08
N ALA A 102 -13.12 22.06 19.28
CA ALA A 102 -13.87 23.22 19.77
C ALA A 102 -12.94 24.36 20.25
N GLY A 103 -13.44 25.61 20.19
CA GLY A 103 -12.72 26.81 20.63
C GLY A 103 -11.84 27.47 19.56
N PHE A 104 -12.10 27.18 18.29
CA PHE A 104 -11.37 27.71 17.14
C PHE A 104 -12.31 28.44 16.16
N GLY A 105 -11.75 29.36 15.37
CA GLY A 105 -12.46 30.10 14.33
C GLY A 105 -13.68 30.90 14.79
N SER A 106 -14.42 31.48 13.85
CA SER A 106 -15.64 32.24 14.14
C SER A 106 -16.83 31.36 14.55
N HIS A 107 -16.85 30.11 14.07
CA HIS A 107 -17.92 29.14 14.34
C HIS A 107 -17.76 28.42 15.69
N GLY A 108 -16.65 28.69 16.41
CA GLY A 108 -16.35 28.09 17.71
C GLY A 108 -15.84 26.64 17.63
N TYR A 109 -15.53 26.16 16.43
CA TYR A 109 -14.81 24.91 16.17
C TYR A 109 -13.97 25.03 14.89
N ARG A 110 -13.04 24.10 14.70
CA ARG A 110 -12.40 23.80 13.41
C ARG A 110 -12.39 22.29 13.18
N CYS A 111 -12.27 21.89 11.93
CA CYS A 111 -12.07 20.50 11.54
C CYS A 111 -10.59 20.27 11.22
N ILE A 112 -9.99 19.26 11.85
CA ILE A 112 -8.66 18.76 11.50
C ILE A 112 -8.88 17.63 10.51
N CYS A 113 -8.50 17.86 9.27
CA CYS A 113 -8.69 16.91 8.19
C CYS A 113 -7.71 15.76 8.29
N SER A 114 -8.17 14.58 7.87
CA SER A 114 -7.28 13.45 7.60
C SER A 114 -6.40 13.76 6.40
N ASP A 115 -5.29 13.04 6.29
CA ASP A 115 -4.42 13.10 5.12
C ASP A 115 -5.25 12.89 3.83
N GLY A 116 -4.94 13.67 2.79
CA GLY A 116 -5.66 13.67 1.51
C GLY A 116 -6.96 14.47 1.48
N TYR A 117 -7.34 15.17 2.56
CA TYR A 117 -8.56 15.99 2.59
C TYR A 117 -8.31 17.44 3.01
N GLU A 118 -9.14 18.35 2.50
CA GLU A 118 -9.10 19.77 2.81
C GLU A 118 -10.49 20.44 2.79
N GLY A 119 -10.50 21.75 3.08
CA GLY A 119 -11.71 22.56 3.25
C GLY A 119 -12.13 22.70 4.72
N GLU A 120 -13.03 23.66 4.98
CA GLU A 120 -13.45 24.03 6.35
C GLU A 120 -14.04 22.84 7.14
N LEU A 121 -14.76 21.95 6.45
CA LEU A 121 -15.39 20.77 7.03
C LEU A 121 -14.70 19.47 6.61
N CYS A 122 -13.54 19.55 5.97
CA CYS A 122 -12.83 18.42 5.35
C CYS A 122 -13.66 17.69 4.28
N GLN A 123 -14.47 18.44 3.56
CA GLN A 123 -15.41 17.93 2.56
C GLN A 123 -14.82 17.79 1.17
N ARG A 124 -13.62 18.32 0.95
CA ARG A 124 -12.99 18.31 -0.36
C ARG A 124 -11.79 17.39 -0.33
N ASP A 125 -11.78 16.49 -1.28
CA ASP A 125 -10.64 15.65 -1.62
C ASP A 125 -9.51 16.52 -2.18
N ILE A 126 -8.27 16.26 -1.76
CA ILE A 126 -7.08 16.82 -2.40
C ILE A 126 -6.83 15.97 -3.63
N ASP A 127 -6.71 16.59 -4.80
CA ASP A 127 -6.32 15.87 -6.01
C ASP A 127 -4.80 15.94 -6.15
N GLU A 128 -4.09 14.97 -5.57
CA GLU A 128 -2.63 14.99 -5.56
C GLU A 128 -2.03 14.87 -6.97
N CYS A 129 -2.77 14.27 -7.91
CA CYS A 129 -2.39 14.17 -9.31
C CYS A 129 -2.38 15.55 -9.99
N ASN A 130 -3.40 16.38 -9.73
CA ASN A 130 -3.49 17.73 -10.28
C ASN A 130 -2.64 18.76 -9.54
N ASP A 131 -2.44 18.62 -8.22
CA ASP A 131 -1.56 19.49 -7.42
C ASP A 131 -0.08 19.16 -7.63
N GLY A 132 0.24 17.95 -8.11
CA GLY A 132 1.62 17.49 -8.29
C GLY A 132 2.31 17.09 -6.98
N SER A 133 1.54 16.88 -5.91
CA SER A 133 2.04 16.40 -4.61
C SER A 133 2.20 14.87 -4.55
N HIS A 134 1.80 14.16 -5.61
CA HIS A 134 1.95 12.71 -5.72
C HIS A 134 3.42 12.27 -5.84
N ASP A 135 3.69 11.01 -5.49
CA ASP A 135 5.02 10.39 -5.55
C ASP A 135 5.14 9.26 -6.59
N CYS A 136 4.21 9.21 -7.56
CA CYS A 136 4.28 8.27 -8.68
C CYS A 136 5.61 8.34 -9.44
N HIS A 137 6.06 7.17 -9.93
CA HIS A 137 7.24 7.06 -10.78
C HIS A 137 7.07 7.91 -12.05
N PHE A 138 8.15 8.46 -12.61
CA PHE A 138 8.06 9.34 -13.79
C PHE A 138 7.45 8.65 -15.04
N ALA A 139 7.53 7.32 -15.10
CA ALA A 139 6.91 6.48 -16.13
C ALA A 139 5.61 5.80 -15.65
N ALA A 140 4.90 6.43 -14.71
CA ALA A 140 3.60 6.01 -14.22
C ALA A 140 2.56 7.12 -14.39
N ASP A 141 1.31 6.70 -14.61
CA ASP A 141 0.14 7.56 -14.63
C ASP A 141 -0.47 7.62 -13.22
N CYS A 142 -0.76 8.82 -12.76
CA CYS A 142 -1.43 9.09 -11.48
C CYS A 142 -2.95 9.11 -11.67
N THR A 143 -3.68 8.42 -10.80
CA THR A 143 -5.14 8.46 -10.72
C THR A 143 -5.57 8.86 -9.33
N ASN A 144 -6.29 9.98 -9.22
CA ASN A 144 -6.77 10.48 -7.95
C ASN A 144 -7.87 9.57 -7.37
N THR A 145 -7.88 9.40 -6.05
CA THR A 145 -8.87 8.61 -5.30
C THR A 145 -9.29 9.37 -4.04
N ALA A 146 -10.41 9.02 -3.42
CA ALA A 146 -10.85 9.75 -2.24
C ALA A 146 -9.88 9.59 -1.04
N GLY A 147 -9.12 10.65 -0.73
CA GLY A 147 -8.14 10.75 0.34
C GLY A 147 -6.74 10.23 -0.01
N SER A 148 -6.46 9.93 -1.29
CA SER A 148 -5.18 9.37 -1.74
C SER A 148 -5.10 9.37 -3.27
N PHE A 149 -4.03 8.83 -3.83
CA PHE A 149 -3.89 8.57 -5.24
C PHE A 149 -3.34 7.16 -5.49
N ASP A 150 -3.61 6.62 -6.68
CA ASP A 150 -3.03 5.38 -7.20
C ASP A 150 -2.07 5.69 -8.35
N CYS A 151 -0.98 4.92 -8.42
CA CYS A 151 0.01 5.02 -9.49
C CYS A 151 0.03 3.72 -10.28
N SER A 152 -0.04 3.84 -11.61
CA SER A 152 0.03 2.67 -12.50
C SER A 152 1.08 2.92 -13.58
N CYS A 153 1.94 1.93 -13.84
CA CYS A 153 2.96 2.10 -14.88
C CYS A 153 2.32 2.36 -16.25
N GLN A 154 2.90 3.28 -17.00
CA GLN A 154 2.47 3.60 -18.36
C GLN A 154 2.48 2.36 -19.26
N SER A 155 1.70 2.42 -20.33
CA SER A 155 1.59 1.33 -21.31
C SER A 155 2.96 0.81 -21.75
N GLY A 156 3.18 -0.51 -21.64
CA GLY A 156 4.43 -1.17 -21.99
C GLY A 156 5.44 -1.31 -20.83
N HIS A 157 5.25 -0.60 -19.73
CA HIS A 157 6.07 -0.71 -18.54
C HIS A 157 5.44 -1.63 -17.50
N LEU A 158 6.29 -2.25 -16.68
CA LEU A 158 5.89 -3.06 -15.53
C LEU A 158 6.62 -2.57 -14.28
N GLY A 159 5.91 -2.59 -13.16
CA GLY A 159 6.44 -2.13 -11.90
C GLY A 159 5.35 -1.89 -10.87
N ASP A 160 5.70 -1.23 -9.77
CA ASP A 160 4.78 -0.89 -8.68
C ASP A 160 4.10 0.48 -8.87
N GLY A 161 4.45 1.22 -9.92
CA GLY A 161 3.90 2.54 -10.22
C GLY A 161 4.49 3.68 -9.37
N ARG A 162 5.14 3.40 -8.24
CA ARG A 162 5.71 4.41 -7.34
C ARG A 162 7.22 4.48 -7.41
N HIS A 163 7.90 3.37 -7.13
CA HIS A 163 9.36 3.34 -7.09
C HIS A 163 9.96 2.83 -8.39
N PHE A 164 9.20 2.04 -9.14
CA PHE A 164 9.72 1.32 -10.30
C PHE A 164 8.65 1.20 -11.38
N CYS A 165 9.00 1.60 -12.60
CA CYS A 165 8.35 1.19 -13.84
C CYS A 165 9.44 0.98 -14.90
N SER A 166 9.50 -0.21 -15.50
CA SER A 166 10.50 -0.56 -16.52
C SER A 166 9.87 -1.34 -17.66
N ASP A 167 10.34 -1.07 -18.87
CA ASP A 167 10.06 -1.82 -20.09
C ASP A 167 11.30 -2.58 -20.60
N ASN A 168 12.40 -2.56 -19.83
CA ASN A 168 13.72 -3.08 -20.21
C ASN A 168 13.79 -4.62 -20.16
N TRP A 169 13.05 -5.25 -21.05
CA TRP A 169 13.04 -6.68 -21.30
C TRP A 169 14.25 -7.08 -22.14
N LYS A 170 15.16 -7.86 -21.55
CA LYS A 170 16.33 -8.40 -22.24
C LYS A 170 16.21 -9.90 -22.43
N LYS A 171 16.42 -10.39 -23.66
CA LYS A 171 16.56 -11.82 -23.92
C LYS A 171 17.84 -12.33 -23.25
N VAL A 172 17.74 -13.37 -22.42
CA VAL A 172 18.87 -13.88 -21.62
C VAL A 172 19.48 -15.17 -22.14
N ASN A 173 18.79 -15.88 -23.04
CA ASN A 173 19.30 -17.07 -23.71
C ASN A 173 19.76 -16.74 -25.14
N ILE A 174 20.76 -17.47 -25.66
CA ILE A 174 21.18 -17.38 -27.06
C ILE A 174 20.29 -18.30 -27.91
N ASP A 175 20.32 -19.59 -27.60
CA ASP A 175 19.47 -20.61 -28.22
C ASP A 175 18.19 -20.87 -27.39
N PRO A 176 17.06 -21.25 -28.02
CA PRO A 176 15.84 -21.58 -27.29
C PRO A 176 16.06 -22.64 -26.21
N VAL A 177 15.52 -22.38 -25.03
CA VAL A 177 15.64 -23.27 -23.86
C VAL A 177 14.52 -24.30 -23.94
N CYS A 178 14.88 -25.57 -24.13
CA CYS A 178 13.94 -26.66 -24.31
C CYS A 178 13.86 -27.56 -23.07
N PHE A 179 12.66 -27.94 -22.65
CA PHE A 179 12.41 -28.84 -21.54
C PHE A 179 11.32 -29.86 -21.89
N GLY A 180 11.48 -31.07 -21.38
CA GLY A 180 10.55 -32.19 -21.46
C GLY A 180 9.67 -32.27 -20.22
N THR A 181 8.94 -33.38 -20.11
CA THR A 181 7.91 -33.59 -19.08
C THR A 181 8.19 -34.74 -18.13
N LYS A 182 9.39 -35.34 -18.23
CA LYS A 182 9.82 -36.52 -17.48
C LYS A 182 11.33 -36.71 -17.52
N ASP A 183 11.82 -37.61 -16.68
CA ASP A 183 13.19 -38.12 -16.67
C ASP A 183 14.25 -37.01 -16.44
N ASP A 184 13.91 -36.01 -15.61
CA ASP A 184 14.75 -34.85 -15.29
C ASP A 184 15.13 -34.00 -16.54
N ASP A 185 14.31 -34.00 -17.61
CA ASP A 185 14.58 -33.29 -18.87
C ASP A 185 14.28 -31.79 -18.77
N HIS A 186 15.10 -31.09 -18.01
CA HIS A 186 15.02 -29.64 -17.87
C HIS A 186 15.88 -28.89 -18.88
N GLY A 187 15.42 -27.69 -19.25
CA GLY A 187 16.19 -26.76 -20.06
C GLY A 187 17.05 -25.86 -19.17
N THR A 188 18.26 -25.52 -19.60
CA THR A 188 19.18 -24.67 -18.82
C THR A 188 19.51 -23.38 -19.57
N PHE A 189 19.56 -22.25 -18.85
CA PHE A 189 20.06 -20.97 -19.38
C PHE A 189 20.94 -20.24 -18.35
N HIS A 190 21.76 -19.32 -18.86
CA HIS A 190 22.74 -18.59 -18.06
C HIS A 190 22.53 -17.08 -18.23
N ILE A 191 22.57 -16.34 -17.12
CA ILE A 191 22.47 -14.90 -17.12
C ILE A 191 23.68 -14.29 -17.83
N GLN A 192 23.42 -13.38 -18.78
CA GLN A 192 24.46 -12.71 -19.57
C GLN A 192 24.89 -11.36 -18.99
N GLU A 193 24.07 -10.76 -18.12
CA GLU A 193 24.29 -9.43 -17.55
C GLU A 193 24.00 -9.46 -16.05
N ALA A 194 24.95 -8.97 -15.24
CA ALA A 194 24.71 -8.85 -13.80
C ALA A 194 23.74 -7.69 -13.51
N GLY A 195 22.91 -7.83 -12.48
CA GLY A 195 21.96 -6.79 -12.11
C GLY A 195 20.82 -7.27 -11.22
N GLN A 196 19.76 -6.50 -11.17
CA GLN A 196 18.53 -6.82 -10.44
C GLN A 196 17.41 -7.15 -11.43
N ILE A 197 16.90 -8.38 -11.38
CA ILE A 197 15.77 -8.84 -12.19
C ILE A 197 14.49 -8.74 -11.37
N TYR A 198 13.46 -8.13 -11.96
CA TYR A 198 12.13 -7.96 -11.35
C TYR A 198 11.10 -8.97 -11.82
N ALA A 199 11.25 -9.50 -13.04
CA ALA A 199 10.35 -10.51 -13.59
C ALA A 199 11.02 -11.29 -14.71
N PHE A 200 10.47 -12.46 -15.02
CA PHE A 200 10.78 -13.20 -16.23
C PHE A 200 9.56 -13.25 -17.16
N LYS A 201 9.82 -13.47 -18.44
CA LYS A 201 8.82 -13.75 -19.46
C LYS A 201 9.34 -14.83 -20.39
N LEU A 202 8.50 -15.81 -20.70
CA LEU A 202 8.80 -16.89 -21.64
C LEU A 202 8.02 -16.65 -22.93
N VAL A 203 8.68 -16.79 -24.07
CA VAL A 203 8.06 -16.70 -25.40
C VAL A 203 8.23 -18.06 -26.07
N HIS A 204 7.11 -18.71 -26.40
CA HIS A 204 7.14 -20.03 -27.05
C HIS A 204 7.79 -19.93 -28.43
N THR A 205 8.71 -20.84 -28.72
CA THR A 205 9.35 -20.91 -30.04
C THR A 205 8.89 -22.12 -30.83
N SER A 206 8.83 -23.30 -30.19
CA SER A 206 8.57 -24.56 -30.87
C SER A 206 8.25 -25.70 -29.89
N GLY A 207 7.72 -26.79 -30.42
CA GLY A 207 7.43 -28.00 -29.64
C GLY A 207 6.15 -27.87 -28.81
N SER A 208 5.86 -28.93 -28.07
CA SER A 208 4.66 -29.05 -27.25
C SER A 208 4.81 -30.18 -26.24
N VAL A 209 4.04 -30.11 -25.16
CA VAL A 209 4.05 -31.04 -24.03
C VAL A 209 2.64 -31.58 -23.75
N THR A 210 2.57 -32.76 -23.12
CA THR A 210 1.34 -33.38 -22.65
C THR A 210 1.51 -33.95 -21.24
N CYS A 211 0.51 -33.74 -20.39
CA CYS A 211 0.37 -34.33 -19.04
C CYS A 211 -0.22 -35.74 -19.06
N VAL A 212 -0.93 -36.12 -20.14
CA VAL A 212 -1.46 -37.47 -20.36
C VAL A 212 -1.55 -37.70 -21.86
N SER A 213 -0.57 -38.40 -22.44
CA SER A 213 -0.35 -38.53 -23.88
C SER A 213 -1.57 -39.04 -24.69
N ILE A 214 -2.50 -39.74 -24.05
CA ILE A 214 -3.68 -40.35 -24.68
C ILE A 214 -4.95 -39.50 -24.53
N LEU A 215 -5.04 -38.68 -23.47
CA LEU A 215 -6.27 -38.00 -23.07
C LEU A 215 -6.19 -36.47 -23.20
N ALA A 216 -4.99 -35.89 -23.05
CA ALA A 216 -4.78 -34.47 -23.14
C ALA A 216 -4.29 -34.09 -24.54
N ILE A 217 -4.71 -32.92 -25.03
CA ILE A 217 -4.13 -32.34 -26.24
C ILE A 217 -2.75 -31.75 -25.91
N SER A 218 -1.88 -31.69 -26.91
CA SER A 218 -0.57 -31.07 -26.78
C SER A 218 -0.69 -29.57 -26.52
N THR A 219 0.03 -29.08 -25.52
CA THR A 219 0.04 -27.67 -25.09
C THR A 219 1.45 -27.11 -25.12
N LYS A 220 1.62 -25.81 -24.88
CA LYS A 220 2.94 -25.18 -24.83
C LYS A 220 3.56 -25.22 -23.44
N TRP A 221 2.73 -25.13 -22.40
CA TRP A 221 3.20 -24.78 -21.05
C TRP A 221 2.62 -25.62 -19.91
N GLY A 222 1.66 -26.50 -20.18
CA GLY A 222 0.93 -27.18 -19.12
C GLY A 222 0.03 -28.30 -19.60
N CYS A 223 -1.21 -28.30 -19.13
CA CYS A 223 -2.10 -29.43 -19.32
C CYS A 223 -3.52 -28.98 -19.70
N SER A 224 -4.08 -29.59 -20.74
CA SER A 224 -5.42 -29.26 -21.24
C SER A 224 -6.55 -30.02 -20.55
N LEU A 225 -6.27 -30.84 -19.52
CA LEU A 225 -7.32 -31.64 -18.90
C LEU A 225 -8.30 -30.75 -18.14
N PRO A 226 -9.61 -30.94 -18.30
CA PRO A 226 -10.63 -30.10 -17.66
C PRO A 226 -10.54 -30.06 -16.13
N ILE A 227 -9.97 -31.09 -15.50
CA ILE A 227 -9.81 -31.17 -14.04
C ILE A 227 -8.97 -30.02 -13.45
N TYR A 228 -8.12 -29.39 -14.27
CA TYR A 228 -7.25 -28.29 -13.85
C TYR A 228 -7.94 -26.92 -13.95
N GLY A 229 -9.09 -26.84 -14.63
CA GLY A 229 -9.82 -25.59 -14.83
C GLY A 229 -8.91 -24.46 -15.31
N ASN A 230 -8.84 -23.38 -14.53
CA ASN A 230 -8.01 -22.22 -14.83
C ASN A 230 -6.55 -22.35 -14.34
N HIS A 231 -6.25 -23.31 -13.46
CA HIS A 231 -4.90 -23.59 -12.96
C HIS A 231 -4.25 -24.65 -13.85
N ASN A 232 -3.97 -24.29 -15.09
CA ASN A 232 -3.57 -25.25 -16.13
C ASN A 232 -2.14 -25.09 -16.61
N LEU A 233 -1.38 -24.18 -16.00
CA LEU A 233 0.04 -23.96 -16.26
C LEU A 233 0.90 -24.83 -15.34
N MET A 234 1.98 -25.38 -15.90
CA MET A 234 2.92 -26.28 -15.20
C MET A 234 4.38 -25.93 -15.50
N THR A 235 4.68 -24.76 -16.08
CA THR A 235 6.07 -24.38 -16.40
C THR A 235 6.73 -23.65 -15.22
N VAL A 236 7.93 -24.06 -14.82
CA VAL A 236 8.59 -23.55 -13.61
C VAL A 236 9.99 -23.07 -13.93
N ILE A 237 10.42 -21.96 -13.33
CA ILE A 237 11.81 -21.47 -13.38
C ILE A 237 12.47 -21.73 -12.04
N THR A 238 13.63 -22.37 -12.02
CA THR A 238 14.41 -22.63 -10.81
C THR A 238 15.82 -22.02 -10.89
N ASN A 239 16.44 -21.79 -9.74
CA ASN A 239 17.84 -21.46 -9.57
C ASN A 239 18.43 -22.41 -8.51
N SER A 240 19.43 -23.20 -8.87
CA SER A 240 20.04 -24.18 -7.96
C SER A 240 18.99 -25.10 -7.30
N ASN A 241 18.01 -25.57 -8.08
CA ASN A 241 16.86 -26.39 -7.66
C ASN A 241 15.90 -25.73 -6.65
N LYS A 242 16.04 -24.42 -6.38
CA LYS A 242 15.02 -23.63 -5.67
C LYS A 242 14.10 -23.00 -6.70
N THR A 243 12.80 -23.24 -6.58
CA THR A 243 11.79 -22.56 -7.41
C THR A 243 11.92 -21.06 -7.24
N VAL A 244 12.12 -20.38 -8.37
CA VAL A 244 12.21 -18.92 -8.46
C VAL A 244 10.87 -18.35 -8.91
N LEU A 245 10.24 -18.97 -9.91
CA LEU A 245 8.91 -18.59 -10.41
C LEU A 245 8.07 -19.82 -10.78
N PRO A 246 6.76 -19.78 -10.52
CA PRO A 246 6.01 -18.68 -9.90
C PRO A 246 6.32 -18.51 -8.39
N LEU A 247 6.24 -17.27 -7.89
CA LEU A 247 6.44 -16.95 -6.47
C LEU A 247 5.24 -17.43 -5.66
N ALA A 248 5.47 -18.45 -4.82
CA ALA A 248 4.54 -18.99 -3.83
C ALA A 248 3.15 -19.41 -4.35
N GLU A 249 3.10 -20.29 -5.36
CA GLU A 249 1.94 -21.17 -5.66
C GLU A 249 2.38 -22.60 -6.06
N PHE A 250 3.66 -22.94 -5.96
CA PHE A 250 4.15 -24.31 -6.20
C PHE A 250 3.95 -25.24 -4.98
N LEU A 251 3.30 -24.74 -3.92
CA LEU A 251 2.94 -25.52 -2.74
C LEU A 251 1.42 -25.69 -2.75
N LYS A 252 0.99 -26.91 -3.11
CA LYS A 252 -0.28 -27.56 -2.73
C LYS A 252 -1.26 -26.59 -2.06
N GLY A 253 -2.10 -25.92 -2.86
CA GLY A 253 -3.16 -25.09 -2.30
C GLY A 253 -3.97 -25.90 -1.28
N ASN A 254 -4.54 -25.23 -0.27
CA ASN A 254 -5.31 -25.89 0.80
C ASN A 254 -6.41 -26.84 0.27
N ASP A 255 -6.84 -26.69 -0.99
CA ASP A 255 -7.81 -27.52 -1.71
C ASP A 255 -7.28 -28.20 -3.00
N SER A 256 -6.00 -28.05 -3.39
CA SER A 256 -5.48 -28.57 -4.68
C SER A 256 -4.41 -29.66 -4.51
N THR A 257 -4.66 -30.83 -5.10
CA THR A 257 -3.76 -32.00 -5.14
C THR A 257 -2.70 -31.96 -6.24
N TYR A 258 -2.59 -30.87 -7.01
CA TYR A 258 -1.80 -30.82 -8.25
C TYR A 258 -0.79 -29.66 -8.29
N TYR A 259 0.36 -29.88 -8.95
CA TYR A 259 1.43 -28.89 -9.11
C TYR A 259 1.16 -27.98 -10.31
N THR A 260 0.17 -27.10 -10.17
CA THR A 260 -0.33 -26.22 -11.23
C THR A 260 -0.62 -24.81 -10.72
N TYR A 261 -0.56 -23.81 -11.61
CA TYR A 261 -0.86 -22.41 -11.28
C TYR A 261 -1.63 -21.71 -12.40
N GLN A 262 -2.06 -20.47 -12.14
CA GLN A 262 -2.70 -19.59 -13.12
C GLN A 262 -1.92 -18.27 -13.25
N LEU A 263 -1.92 -17.68 -14.44
CA LEU A 263 -1.47 -16.30 -14.67
C LEU A 263 -2.65 -15.49 -15.19
N ASP A 264 -2.75 -14.22 -14.77
CA ASP A 264 -3.79 -13.32 -15.22
C ASP A 264 -3.67 -13.10 -16.73
N GLY A 265 -4.70 -13.51 -17.49
CA GLY A 265 -4.73 -13.37 -18.94
C GLY A 265 -3.90 -14.38 -19.74
N ALA A 266 -3.38 -15.45 -19.13
CA ALA A 266 -2.65 -16.51 -19.83
C ALA A 266 -3.10 -17.93 -19.45
N ASP A 267 -2.91 -18.85 -20.40
CA ASP A 267 -3.27 -20.27 -20.31
C ASP A 267 -2.17 -21.17 -20.91
N PHE A 268 -2.37 -22.50 -20.84
CA PHE A 268 -1.43 -23.50 -21.36
C PHE A 268 -1.03 -23.36 -22.84
N ASN A 269 -1.76 -22.57 -23.65
CA ASN A 269 -1.50 -22.41 -25.09
C ASN A 269 -1.13 -20.98 -25.51
N SER A 270 -1.07 -20.06 -24.54
CA SER A 270 -0.66 -18.68 -24.75
C SER A 270 0.71 -18.61 -25.41
N THR A 271 0.95 -17.65 -26.31
CA THR A 271 2.26 -17.52 -26.99
C THR A 271 3.36 -17.06 -26.04
N THR A 272 2.97 -16.39 -24.95
CA THR A 272 3.86 -15.79 -23.98
C THR A 272 3.34 -16.06 -22.57
N LEU A 273 4.24 -16.38 -21.65
CA LEU A 273 3.98 -16.36 -20.22
C LEU A 273 4.77 -15.22 -19.58
N ALA A 274 4.09 -14.17 -19.14
CA ALA A 274 4.70 -13.09 -18.37
C ALA A 274 4.42 -13.32 -16.88
N PHE A 275 5.48 -13.51 -16.09
CA PHE A 275 5.33 -13.72 -14.66
C PHE A 275 5.14 -12.40 -13.92
N LYS A 276 4.46 -12.45 -12.77
CA LYS A 276 4.29 -11.30 -11.87
C LYS A 276 5.64 -10.83 -11.35
N LEU A 277 5.69 -9.55 -10.97
CA LEU A 277 6.87 -8.94 -10.36
C LEU A 277 7.25 -9.68 -9.08
N LEU A 278 8.55 -9.84 -8.87
CA LEU A 278 9.08 -10.39 -7.65
C LEU A 278 8.94 -9.37 -6.51
N PRO A 279 8.45 -9.75 -5.31
CA PRO A 279 8.41 -8.87 -4.14
C PRO A 279 9.78 -8.32 -3.74
N THR A 280 10.83 -9.08 -4.05
CA THR A 280 12.23 -8.66 -3.89
C THR A 280 12.98 -8.98 -5.17
N PRO A 281 13.67 -8.01 -5.78
CA PRO A 281 14.42 -8.25 -7.01
C PRO A 281 15.51 -9.31 -6.82
N LEU A 282 15.68 -10.16 -7.83
CA LEU A 282 16.76 -11.15 -7.84
C LEU A 282 18.06 -10.47 -8.24
N VAL A 283 19.01 -10.43 -7.31
CA VAL A 283 20.39 -10.03 -7.62
C VAL A 283 21.06 -11.19 -8.34
N VAL A 284 21.48 -10.95 -9.59
CA VAL A 284 22.09 -11.97 -10.45
C VAL A 284 23.50 -11.58 -10.90
N SER A 285 24.34 -12.58 -11.12
CA SER A 285 25.69 -12.43 -11.67
C SER A 285 25.80 -13.05 -13.06
N VAL A 286 26.74 -12.56 -13.87
CA VAL A 286 27.06 -13.16 -15.17
C VAL A 286 27.44 -14.64 -14.98
N GLY A 287 26.86 -15.51 -15.81
CA GLY A 287 27.07 -16.95 -15.76
C GLY A 287 26.18 -17.68 -14.74
N GLN A 288 25.37 -16.98 -13.94
CA GLN A 288 24.45 -17.62 -13.02
C GLN A 288 23.42 -18.48 -13.78
N GLN A 289 23.27 -19.72 -13.36
CA GLN A 289 22.45 -20.73 -14.03
C GLN A 289 21.02 -20.74 -13.50
N PHE A 290 20.07 -20.88 -14.41
CA PHE A 290 18.65 -21.11 -14.15
C PHE A 290 18.15 -22.26 -15.03
N GLN A 291 17.05 -22.89 -14.61
CA GLN A 291 16.46 -24.00 -15.35
C GLN A 291 14.97 -23.74 -15.62
N LEU A 292 14.49 -24.23 -16.77
CA LEU A 292 13.07 -24.36 -17.10
C LEU A 292 12.64 -25.81 -16.93
N TRP A 293 11.57 -26.00 -16.18
CA TRP A 293 11.03 -27.31 -15.81
C TRP A 293 9.56 -27.43 -16.15
N TYR A 294 9.15 -28.66 -16.42
CA TYR A 294 7.76 -29.06 -16.26
C TYR A 294 7.51 -29.45 -14.80
N ALA A 295 6.44 -28.95 -14.19
CA ALA A 295 6.19 -29.05 -12.75
C ALA A 295 6.19 -30.49 -12.23
N HIS A 296 5.55 -31.39 -12.98
CA HIS A 296 5.47 -32.82 -12.63
C HIS A 296 6.83 -33.52 -12.72
N ASP A 297 7.69 -33.10 -13.65
CA ASP A 297 9.06 -33.60 -13.80
C ASP A 297 9.92 -33.15 -12.60
N LEU A 298 9.88 -31.85 -12.28
CA LEU A 298 10.62 -31.27 -11.16
C LEU A 298 10.34 -31.94 -9.80
N VAL A 299 9.11 -32.40 -9.57
CA VAL A 299 8.68 -33.02 -8.29
C VAL A 299 8.54 -34.53 -8.36
N ASN A 300 8.88 -35.15 -9.47
CA ASN A 300 8.76 -36.58 -9.70
C ASN A 300 7.34 -37.11 -9.44
N TYR A 301 6.33 -36.43 -10.01
CA TYR A 301 4.92 -36.74 -9.83
C TYR A 301 4.25 -37.12 -11.15
N THR A 302 3.86 -38.38 -11.29
CA THR A 302 3.05 -38.88 -12.42
C THR A 302 3.66 -38.57 -13.80
N GLU A 303 4.92 -38.95 -14.01
CA GLU A 303 5.63 -38.69 -15.28
C GLU A 303 5.41 -39.74 -16.37
N TYR A 304 5.00 -40.96 -16.00
CA TYR A 304 5.03 -42.14 -16.86
C TYR A 304 4.18 -42.04 -18.13
N ASN A 305 3.14 -41.19 -18.12
CA ASN A 305 2.25 -40.95 -19.25
C ASN A 305 2.38 -39.53 -19.83
N ASN A 306 3.35 -38.76 -19.35
CA ASN A 306 3.71 -37.48 -19.94
C ASN A 306 4.60 -37.70 -21.18
N ASP A 307 4.49 -36.80 -22.14
CA ASP A 307 5.33 -36.82 -23.33
C ASP A 307 5.50 -35.43 -23.94
N GLY A 308 6.44 -35.32 -24.87
CA GLY A 308 6.74 -34.11 -25.61
C GLY A 308 7.82 -33.24 -24.99
N LYS A 309 8.27 -32.26 -25.79
CA LYS A 309 9.31 -31.30 -25.46
C LYS A 309 8.90 -29.95 -26.03
N THR A 310 9.02 -28.90 -25.23
CA THR A 310 8.67 -27.51 -25.61
C THR A 310 9.89 -26.62 -25.43
N CYS A 311 9.99 -25.58 -26.25
CA CYS A 311 11.13 -24.66 -26.26
C CYS A 311 10.65 -23.21 -26.16
N ALA A 312 11.45 -22.38 -25.48
CA ALA A 312 11.13 -20.99 -25.25
C ALA A 312 12.37 -20.08 -25.29
N ASP A 313 12.14 -18.85 -25.72
CA ASP A 313 13.03 -17.73 -25.39
C ASP A 313 12.68 -17.16 -24.02
N VAL A 314 13.72 -16.84 -23.25
CA VAL A 314 13.62 -16.32 -21.90
C VAL A 314 14.02 -14.85 -21.92
N TYR A 315 13.13 -14.00 -21.42
CA TYR A 315 13.36 -12.59 -21.21
C TYR A 315 13.34 -12.28 -19.72
N ALA A 316 14.24 -11.41 -19.28
CA ALA A 316 14.27 -10.87 -17.93
C ALA A 316 14.03 -9.36 -17.96
N LEU A 317 13.23 -8.86 -17.03
CA LEU A 317 13.00 -7.44 -16.82
C LEU A 317 14.04 -6.91 -15.83
N TYR A 318 14.98 -6.11 -16.32
CA TYR A 318 16.02 -5.51 -15.49
C TYR A 318 15.57 -4.16 -14.91
N HIS A 319 16.11 -3.84 -13.74
CA HIS A 319 16.14 -2.47 -13.27
C HIS A 319 16.99 -1.60 -14.21
N LEU A 320 16.49 -0.41 -14.55
CA LEU A 320 17.32 0.59 -15.23
C LEU A 320 18.18 1.27 -14.16
N HIS A 321 19.49 1.10 -14.24
CA HIS A 321 20.41 1.96 -13.49
C HIS A 321 20.34 3.36 -14.11
N GLY A 322 19.69 4.29 -13.41
CA GLY A 322 19.78 5.74 -13.66
C GLY A 322 21.09 6.31 -13.14
#